data_AF-A0A7X2MI06-F1
#
_entry.id   AF-A0A7X2MI06-F1
#
_cell.length_a   1.000
_cell.length_b   1.000
_cell.length_c   1.000
_cell.angle_alpha   90.00
_cell.angle_beta   90.00
_cell.angle_gamma   90.00
#
_symmetry.space_group_name_H-M   'P 1'
#
loop_
_entity.id
_entity.type
_entity.pdbx_description
1 polymer ?
#
loop_
_entity_poly.entity_id
_entity_poly.type
_entity_poly.pdbx_seq_one_letter_code
_entity_poly.pdbx_strand_id
1 'polypeptide(L)'
;MSHSTQGQTAPHKVKRHNAQVRLDDDDKAGLRRMTAEFPLYSESVILRAALQTLMACSSEVRSAIVLASLTDRDVGEIMRGRGLHALTDVREDL
;
A
#
# COMPACT_ATOMS: atom_id res chain seq x y z
N MET A 1 -17.29 -38.21 3.02
CA MET A 1 -17.37 -37.66 1.66
C MET A 1 -16.12 -36.84 1.42
N SER A 2 -15.17 -37.36 0.66
CA SER A 2 -13.85 -36.74 0.45
C SER A 2 -13.86 -36.02 -0.90
N HIS A 3 -13.75 -34.70 -0.88
CA HIS A 3 -13.55 -33.93 -2.11
C HIS A 3 -12.10 -34.09 -2.57
N SER A 4 -11.88 -34.97 -3.54
CA SER A 4 -10.60 -35.13 -4.23
C SER A 4 -10.41 -33.95 -5.18
N THR A 5 -9.58 -32.97 -4.82
CA THR A 5 -9.11 -31.90 -5.74
C THR A 5 -7.99 -32.41 -6.65
N GLN A 6 -8.12 -33.61 -7.20
CA GLN A 6 -7.23 -34.12 -8.23
C GLN A 6 -7.75 -33.66 -9.59
N GLY A 7 -7.10 -32.66 -10.19
CA GLY A 7 -7.41 -32.22 -11.55
C GLY A 7 -7.23 -30.73 -11.83
N GLN A 8 -7.06 -29.89 -10.80
CA GLN A 8 -6.71 -28.49 -11.05
C GLN A 8 -5.21 -28.40 -11.35
N THR A 9 -4.86 -28.39 -12.63
CA THR A 9 -3.57 -27.87 -13.10
C THR A 9 -3.42 -26.45 -12.55
N ALA A 10 -2.52 -26.26 -11.58
CA ALA A 10 -2.17 -24.95 -11.07
C ALA A 10 -1.84 -24.04 -12.27
N PRO A 11 -2.40 -22.81 -12.34
CA PRO A 11 -2.23 -21.96 -13.51
C PRO A 11 -0.73 -21.78 -13.83
N HIS A 12 -0.34 -22.21 -15.04
CA HIS A 12 1.05 -22.36 -15.46
C HIS A 12 1.89 -21.08 -15.38
N LYS A 13 1.24 -19.90 -15.29
CA LYS A 13 1.88 -18.61 -15.05
C LYS A 13 0.93 -17.73 -14.25
N VAL A 14 0.96 -17.82 -12.92
CA VAL A 14 0.52 -16.68 -12.11
C VAL A 14 1.48 -15.53 -12.44
N LYS A 15 1.01 -14.52 -13.16
CA LYS A 15 1.79 -13.31 -13.43
C LYS A 15 2.05 -12.65 -12.08
N ARG A 16 3.22 -12.93 -11.49
CA ARG A 16 3.63 -12.36 -10.20
C ARG A 16 3.94 -10.89 -10.46
N HIS A 17 2.93 -10.05 -10.24
CA HIS A 17 3.14 -8.62 -10.15
C HIS A 17 3.98 -8.37 -8.91
N ASN A 18 5.24 -7.99 -9.12
CA ASN A 18 6.14 -7.60 -8.05
C ASN A 18 6.11 -6.07 -7.96
N ALA A 19 5.82 -5.56 -6.78
CA ALA A 19 5.83 -4.13 -6.50
C ALA A 19 6.94 -3.88 -5.46
N GLN A 20 7.79 -2.90 -5.73
CA GLN A 20 8.77 -2.43 -4.77
C GLN A 20 8.19 -1.21 -4.06
N VAL A 21 8.21 -1.24 -2.74
CA VAL A 21 7.77 -0.15 -1.88
C VAL A 21 8.94 0.30 -1.00
N ARG A 22 9.02 1.59 -0.72
CA ARG A 22 9.95 2.15 0.27
C ARG A 22 9.18 2.28 1.58
N LEU A 23 9.76 1.72 2.64
CA LEU A 23 9.27 1.84 4.01
C LEU A 23 10.40 2.48 4.81
N ASP A 24 10.05 3.30 5.79
CA ASP A 24 11.03 3.69 6.80
C ASP A 24 11.37 2.48 7.70
N ASP A 25 12.37 2.67 8.55
CA ASP A 25 12.88 1.59 9.39
C ASP A 25 11.90 1.20 10.50
N ASP A 26 11.07 2.14 10.98
CA ASP A 26 10.10 1.91 12.05
C ASP A 26 8.91 1.07 11.55
N ASP A 27 8.36 1.42 10.40
CA ASP A 27 7.31 0.65 9.71
C ASP A 27 7.79 -0.76 9.37
N LYS A 28 9.03 -0.86 8.86
CA LYS A 28 9.64 -2.15 8.54
C LYS A 28 9.87 -2.99 9.80
N ALA A 29 10.30 -2.39 10.90
CA ALA A 29 10.43 -3.08 12.18
C ALA A 29 9.07 -3.54 12.72
N GLY A 30 8.02 -2.72 12.57
CA GLY A 30 6.64 -3.08 12.89
C GLY A 30 6.17 -4.31 12.11
N LEU A 31 6.38 -4.32 10.79
CA LEU A 31 6.02 -5.44 9.93
C LEU A 31 6.74 -6.73 10.34
N ARG A 32 8.04 -6.63 10.69
CA ARG A 32 8.82 -7.77 11.20
C ARG A 32 8.29 -8.29 12.52
N ARG A 33 7.88 -7.43 13.45
CA ARG A 33 7.23 -7.85 14.70
C ARG A 33 5.95 -8.65 14.43
N MET A 34 5.12 -8.20 13.48
CA MET A 34 3.92 -8.95 13.09
C MET A 34 4.27 -10.33 12.51
N THR A 35 5.33 -10.45 11.71
CA THR A 35 5.78 -11.77 11.23
C THR A 35 6.34 -12.66 12.34
N ALA A 36 6.91 -12.07 13.41
CA ALA A 36 7.37 -12.83 14.57
C ALA A 36 6.20 -13.37 15.39
N GLU A 37 5.10 -12.62 15.50
CA GLU A 37 3.85 -13.06 16.14
C GLU A 37 3.11 -14.12 15.32
N PHE A 38 3.20 -14.06 13.99
CA PHE A 38 2.56 -15.00 13.07
C PHE A 38 3.54 -15.58 12.05
N PRO A 39 4.37 -16.57 12.44
CA PRO A 39 5.50 -17.07 11.64
C PRO A 39 5.14 -17.68 10.28
N LEU A 40 3.87 -18.05 10.09
CA LEU A 40 3.36 -18.60 8.83
C LEU A 40 3.09 -17.52 7.76
N TYR A 41 3.07 -16.25 8.15
CA TYR A 41 2.83 -15.13 7.24
C TYR A 41 4.13 -14.38 6.97
N SER A 42 4.49 -14.27 5.70
CA SER A 42 5.58 -13.39 5.28
C SER A 42 5.15 -11.92 5.28
N GLU A 43 6.11 -11.00 5.35
CA GLU A 43 5.88 -9.55 5.21
C GLU A 43 4.98 -9.24 3.99
N SER A 44 5.22 -9.90 2.84
CA SER A 44 4.43 -9.73 1.62
C SER A 44 2.98 -10.23 1.72
N VAL A 45 2.72 -11.25 2.54
CA VAL A 45 1.37 -11.78 2.76
C VAL A 45 0.59 -10.81 3.63
N ILE A 46 1.22 -10.28 4.68
CA ILE A 46 0.63 -9.28 5.57
C ILE A 46 0.28 -8.01 4.78
N LEU A 47 1.22 -7.47 4.00
CA LEU A 47 0.97 -6.29 3.16
C LEU A 47 -0.17 -6.53 2.17
N ARG A 48 -0.24 -7.72 1.56
CA ARG A 48 -1.32 -8.05 0.63
C ARG A 48 -2.68 -8.10 1.32
N ALA A 49 -2.76 -8.69 2.51
CA ALA A 49 -3.99 -8.74 3.29
C ALA A 49 -4.44 -7.32 3.67
N ALA A 50 -3.51 -6.46 4.12
CA ALA A 50 -3.79 -5.06 4.44
C ALA A 50 -4.33 -4.29 3.22
N LEU A 51 -3.69 -4.44 2.06
CA LEU A 51 -4.14 -3.81 0.81
C LEU A 51 -5.50 -4.33 0.36
N GLN A 52 -5.78 -5.63 0.50
CA GLN A 52 -7.08 -6.20 0.19
C GLN A 52 -8.17 -5.63 1.10
N THR A 53 -7.90 -5.46 2.39
CA THR A 53 -8.82 -4.81 3.33
C THR A 53 -9.07 -3.35 2.93
N LEU A 54 -8.03 -2.60 2.56
CA LEU A 54 -8.18 -1.22 2.08
C LEU A 54 -9.00 -1.14 0.77
N MET A 55 -8.82 -2.10 -0.13
CA MET A 55 -9.59 -2.20 -1.37
C MET A 55 -11.05 -2.57 -1.13
N ALA A 56 -11.35 -3.31 -0.07
CA ALA A 56 -12.72 -3.66 0.31
C ALA A 56 -13.51 -2.46 0.87
N CYS A 57 -12.84 -1.39 1.32
CA CYS A 57 -13.51 -0.15 1.73
C CYS A 57 -14.24 0.51 0.54
N SER A 58 -15.28 1.31 0.87
CA SER A 58 -15.93 2.16 -0.14
C SER A 58 -14.93 3.13 -0.75
N SER A 59 -15.21 3.62 -1.97
CA SER A 59 -14.30 4.56 -2.64
C SER A 59 -14.08 5.82 -1.82
N GLU A 60 -15.13 6.32 -1.16
CA GLU A 60 -15.07 7.50 -0.30
C GLU A 60 -14.14 7.30 0.90
N VAL A 61 -14.31 6.18 1.64
CA VAL A 61 -13.47 5.86 2.79
C VAL A 61 -12.02 5.65 2.38
N ARG A 62 -11.79 4.93 1.27
CA ARG A 62 -10.43 4.72 0.75
C ARG A 62 -9.77 6.04 0.34
N SER A 63 -10.50 6.94 -0.31
CA SER A 63 -10.01 8.29 -0.65
C SER A 63 -9.66 9.09 0.61
N ALA A 64 -10.50 9.06 1.64
CA ALA A 64 -10.25 9.74 2.91
C ALA A 64 -8.99 9.19 3.61
N ILE A 65 -8.82 7.86 3.67
CA ILE A 65 -7.62 7.22 4.24
C ILE A 65 -6.37 7.66 3.49
N VAL A 66 -6.39 7.61 2.16
CA VAL A 66 -5.23 8.01 1.35
C VAL A 66 -4.88 9.47 1.62
N LEU A 67 -5.87 10.37 1.56
CA LEU A 67 -5.64 11.80 1.82
C LEU A 67 -5.08 12.06 3.21
N ALA A 68 -5.57 11.35 4.24
CA ALA A 68 -5.06 11.46 5.61
C ALA A 68 -3.64 10.92 5.79
N SER A 69 -3.19 10.02 4.92
CA SER A 69 -1.83 9.45 4.96
C SER A 69 -0.77 10.25 4.20
N LEU A 70 -1.17 11.22 3.36
CA LEU A 70 -0.24 12.00 2.57
C LEU A 70 0.45 13.06 3.44
N THR A 71 1.76 13.19 3.28
CA THR A 71 2.52 14.33 3.82
C THR A 71 2.48 15.53 2.87
N ASP A 72 2.82 16.72 3.35
CA ASP A 72 2.97 17.92 2.50
C ASP A 72 3.93 17.70 1.34
N ARG A 73 4.96 16.88 1.56
CA ARG A 73 5.91 16.48 0.52
C ARG A 73 5.22 15.66 -0.57
N ASP A 74 4.44 14.65 -0.19
CA ASP A 74 3.74 13.78 -1.14
C ASP A 74 2.75 14.60 -1.98
N VAL A 75 2.02 15.51 -1.33
CA VAL A 75 1.11 16.45 -2.01
C VAL A 75 1.91 17.33 -2.99
N GLY A 76 3.05 17.89 -2.56
CA GLY A 76 3.89 18.73 -3.41
C GLY A 76 4.52 18.00 -4.61
N GLU A 77 4.86 16.71 -4.47
CA GLU A 77 5.31 15.87 -5.59
C GLU A 77 4.18 15.60 -6.60
N ILE A 78 2.96 15.30 -6.11
CA ILE A 78 1.78 15.09 -6.97
C ILE A 78 1.42 16.37 -7.73
N MET A 79 1.40 17.52 -7.05
CA MET A 79 1.10 18.82 -7.66
C MET A 79 2.12 19.15 -8.76
N ARG A 80 3.43 19.01 -8.49
CA ARG A 80 4.48 19.23 -9.49
C ARG A 80 4.34 18.31 -10.69
N GLY A 81 4.02 17.03 -10.47
CA GLY A 81 3.78 16.07 -11.55
C GLY A 81 2.59 16.43 -12.46
N ARG A 82 1.68 17.30 -11.99
CA ARG A 82 0.54 17.82 -12.75
C ARG A 82 0.75 19.25 -13.26
N GLY A 83 1.97 19.78 -13.16
CA GLY A 83 2.28 21.17 -13.56
C GLY A 83 1.69 22.22 -12.62
N LEU A 84 1.22 21.83 -11.44
CA LEU A 84 0.77 22.73 -10.39
C LEU A 84 1.94 23.01 -9.47
N HIS A 85 2.47 24.24 -9.51
CA HIS A 85 3.40 24.69 -8.49
C HIS A 85 2.59 25.15 -7.27
N ALA A 86 3.00 24.74 -6.08
CA ALA A 86 2.38 25.21 -4.85
C ALA A 86 2.37 26.75 -4.85
N LEU A 87 1.23 27.36 -4.54
CA LEU A 87 1.05 28.82 -4.42
C LEU A 87 1.79 29.41 -3.21
N THR A 88 2.83 28.76 -2.72
CA THR A 88 3.66 29.21 -1.59
C THR A 88 4.68 30.23 -2.07
N ASP A 89 4.19 31.29 -2.70
CA ASP A 89 4.90 32.56 -2.84
C ASP A 89 3.89 33.71 -2.77
N VAL A 90 3.02 33.67 -1.75
CA VAL A 90 2.28 34.86 -1.33
C VAL A 90 3.21 35.65 -0.41
N ARG A 91 4.07 36.45 -1.05
CA ARG A 91 4.70 37.70 -0.57
C ARG A 91 4.49 37.98 0.92
N GLU A 92 5.44 37.58 1.75
CA GLU A 92 5.76 38.36 2.96
C GLU A 92 6.51 39.60 2.50
N ASP A 93 5.78 40.63 2.09
CA ASP A 93 6.28 42.00 1.95
C ASP A 93 5.04 42.92 1.83
N LEU A 94 4.44 43.23 2.99
CA LEU A 94 3.55 44.38 3.21
C LEU A 94 3.75 44.88 4.65
#